data_AF-A0A8H7MHZ4-F1
#
_entry.id   AF-A0A8H7MHZ4-F1
#
_cell.length_a   1.000
_cell.length_b   1.000
_cell.length_c   1.000
_cell.angle_alpha   90.00
_cell.angle_beta   90.00
_cell.angle_gamma   90.00
#
_symmetry.space_group_name_H-M   'P 1'
#
loop_
_entity.id
_entity.type
_entity.pdbx_description
1 polymer ?
#
loop_
_entity_poly.entity_id
_entity_poly.type
_entity_poly.pdbx_seq_one_letter_code
_entity_poly.pdbx_strand_id
1 'polypeptide(L)'
;MSPAPITQEADASASPPQQSTPQAIAPSAQPVSRHFDDIFHAKFMQVIADWKNDPSRGSLTQKDRKTFIEDAYIETDELYFSRRQLSDQEIKLRALTKVFYKILAEEPWSEDWIRAPDVERKLSRFEMHKDSIELAAKFNVTTPREAVKAAREAATKHEELLKEAGDKSPKELRIDRGPWDDIEIIYIPGTVSAAATSRLNREETYPISVSSVASTLQSHICRDMVRPFSMAERFVSCSDTRELEEMREFACNVCDYCPHLLDNDNVSLLVVLLILSRSDVCRRWENNGIRIEGSTISHRKSECMKNKLGWNTTELKKPFDNFATEFQTRVKNACFPAPRAQRGGGPKSKGPRKSSTPATPSTPTGYGPPPAWAYMPSPQVRNDGINTSINVPAPAVQSIYSAPSSAKVKSAVAGEDAGEPMDLS
;
A
#
# COMPACT_ATOMS: atom_id res chain seq x y z
N MET A 1 -34.70 17.57 74.31
CA MET A 1 -34.57 19.01 74.65
C MET A 1 -34.02 19.09 76.06
N SER A 2 -32.69 19.21 76.19
CA SER A 2 -31.95 19.75 77.35
C SER A 2 -30.46 19.77 76.99
N PRO A 3 -29.86 20.96 76.84
CA PRO A 3 -28.42 21.15 76.66
C PRO A 3 -27.75 21.56 77.98
N ALA A 4 -26.45 21.33 78.11
CA ALA A 4 -25.58 21.94 79.11
C ALA A 4 -24.10 21.85 78.64
N PRO A 5 -23.20 22.76 79.05
CA PRO A 5 -22.48 23.59 78.07
C PRO A 5 -20.98 23.86 78.39
N ILE A 6 -20.37 24.77 77.60
CA ILE A 6 -19.26 25.71 77.91
C ILE A 6 -17.77 25.26 77.69
N THR A 7 -17.19 25.82 76.60
CA THR A 7 -15.86 26.47 76.37
C THR A 7 -14.54 25.71 76.62
N GLN A 8 -13.41 25.93 75.91
CA GLN A 8 -12.86 27.18 75.32
C GLN A 8 -11.72 26.86 74.31
N GLU A 9 -11.63 27.66 73.22
CA GLU A 9 -10.48 28.23 72.47
C GLU A 9 -9.09 27.54 72.49
N ALA A 10 -8.21 27.58 71.48
CA ALA A 10 -8.12 28.09 70.11
C ALA A 10 -6.75 27.62 69.54
N ASP A 11 -6.52 27.89 68.26
CA ASP A 11 -5.24 27.94 67.52
C ASP A 11 -4.54 26.66 66.99
N ALA A 12 -4.75 26.51 65.67
CA ALA A 12 -3.73 26.54 64.62
C ALA A 12 -2.74 25.38 64.49
N SER A 13 -2.96 24.52 63.48
CA SER A 13 -2.16 24.51 62.24
C SER A 13 -2.37 23.17 61.51
N ALA A 14 -3.23 23.18 60.50
CA ALA A 14 -3.46 22.03 59.64
C ALA A 14 -2.33 21.92 58.61
N SER A 15 -1.52 20.87 58.75
CA SER A 15 -0.52 20.47 57.74
C SER A 15 -1.21 19.89 56.50
N PRO A 16 -0.68 20.13 55.29
CA PRO A 16 -1.23 19.58 54.05
C PRO A 16 -1.05 18.05 53.97
N PRO A 17 -1.93 17.33 53.26
CA PRO A 17 -1.87 15.88 53.12
C PRO A 17 -0.65 15.44 52.31
N GLN A 18 -0.08 14.31 52.75
CA GLN A 18 1.11 13.65 52.20
C GLN A 18 1.04 13.49 50.67
N GLN A 19 2.06 14.03 50.00
CA GLN A 19 2.42 13.65 48.64
C GLN A 19 2.77 12.16 48.64
N SER A 20 1.96 11.39 47.91
CA SER A 20 2.33 10.08 47.42
C SER A 20 3.63 10.20 46.60
N THR A 21 4.66 9.54 47.09
CA THR A 21 5.92 9.29 46.38
C THR A 21 5.63 8.81 44.95
N PRO A 22 6.25 9.41 43.91
CA PRO A 22 6.21 8.85 42.57
C PRO A 22 6.83 7.46 42.62
N GLN A 23 6.08 6.44 42.20
CA GLN A 23 6.67 5.15 41.87
C GLN A 23 7.79 5.41 40.87
N ALA A 24 9.00 5.00 41.25
CA ALA A 24 10.17 5.07 40.40
C ALA A 24 9.84 4.37 39.07
N ILE A 25 9.72 5.18 38.02
CA ILE A 25 9.76 4.72 36.64
C ILE A 25 11.07 3.96 36.52
N ALA A 26 10.99 2.64 36.33
CA ALA A 26 12.16 1.83 36.06
C ALA A 26 12.95 2.51 34.93
N PRO A 27 14.29 2.61 35.03
CA PRO A 27 15.10 3.25 34.01
C PRO A 27 14.77 2.58 32.68
N SER A 28 14.39 3.39 31.68
CA SER A 28 14.11 2.93 30.33
C SER A 28 15.29 2.06 29.92
N ALA A 29 15.06 0.75 29.79
CA ALA A 29 16.08 -0.17 29.35
C ALA A 29 16.64 0.40 28.04
N GLN A 30 17.92 0.77 28.07
CA GLN A 30 18.65 1.18 26.88
C GLN A 30 18.43 0.13 25.79
N PRO A 31 18.39 0.52 24.51
CA PRO A 31 18.12 -0.40 23.43
C PRO A 31 19.08 -1.59 23.54
N VAL A 32 18.53 -2.80 23.54
CA VAL A 32 19.31 -4.01 23.30
C VAL A 32 20.06 -3.71 22.01
N SER A 33 21.38 -3.56 22.08
CA SER A 33 22.24 -3.04 21.01
C SER A 33 22.34 -3.96 19.78
N ARG A 34 21.41 -4.89 19.63
CA ARG A 34 21.31 -5.83 18.52
C ARG A 34 20.21 -5.34 17.58
N HIS A 35 20.56 -5.25 16.31
CA HIS A 35 19.65 -4.92 15.23
C HIS A 35 18.49 -5.93 15.21
N PHE A 36 17.25 -5.50 15.00
CA PHE A 36 16.04 -6.36 15.07
C PHE A 36 16.20 -7.65 14.24
N ASP A 37 16.65 -7.52 12.99
CA ASP A 37 16.85 -8.68 12.10
C ASP A 37 17.89 -9.68 12.63
N ASP A 38 18.88 -9.26 13.41
CA ASP A 38 19.88 -10.16 13.99
C ASP A 38 19.30 -10.96 15.16
N ILE A 39 18.43 -10.31 15.95
CA ILE A 39 17.67 -10.96 17.02
C ILE A 39 16.73 -12.00 16.41
N PHE A 40 15.99 -11.61 15.37
CA PHE A 40 15.12 -12.51 14.62
C PHE A 40 15.90 -13.70 14.07
N HIS A 41 17.03 -13.47 13.41
CA HIS A 41 17.83 -14.54 12.81
C HIS A 41 18.32 -15.54 13.87
N ALA A 42 18.81 -15.05 15.02
CA ALA A 42 19.21 -15.92 16.12
C ALA A 42 18.05 -16.77 16.65
N LYS A 43 16.86 -16.16 16.83
CA LYS A 43 15.64 -16.85 17.27
C LYS A 43 15.17 -17.88 16.26
N PHE A 44 15.14 -17.52 14.99
CA PHE A 44 14.74 -18.41 13.90
C PHE A 44 15.66 -19.63 13.81
N MET A 45 16.97 -19.43 13.91
CA MET A 45 17.94 -20.54 13.92
C MET A 45 17.80 -21.44 15.15
N GLN A 46 17.41 -20.88 16.30
CA GLN A 46 17.08 -21.65 17.49
C GLN A 46 15.85 -22.55 17.25
N VAL A 47 14.76 -22.00 16.69
CA VAL A 47 13.55 -22.77 16.33
C VAL A 47 13.89 -23.92 15.38
N ILE A 48 14.76 -23.68 14.40
CA ILE A 48 15.22 -24.73 13.47
C ILE A 48 16.04 -25.80 14.19
N ALA A 49 16.94 -25.41 15.09
CA ALA A 49 17.75 -26.37 15.86
C ALA A 49 16.87 -27.25 16.75
N ASP A 50 15.92 -26.66 17.45
CA ASP A 50 14.96 -27.37 18.31
C ASP A 50 14.10 -28.34 17.49
N TRP A 51 13.66 -27.93 16.29
CA TRP A 51 12.92 -28.80 15.38
C TRP A 51 13.75 -30.00 14.89
N LYS A 52 15.02 -29.78 14.54
CA LYS A 52 15.94 -30.85 14.07
C LYS A 52 16.26 -31.86 15.17
N ASN A 53 16.21 -31.44 16.43
CA ASN A 53 16.52 -32.28 17.58
C ASN A 53 15.32 -33.12 18.06
N ASP A 54 14.14 -32.99 17.43
CA ASP A 54 12.95 -33.76 17.77
C ASP A 54 12.82 -35.02 16.88
N PRO A 55 13.13 -36.23 17.42
CA PRO A 55 13.12 -37.47 16.65
C PRO A 55 11.71 -37.95 16.27
N SER A 56 10.64 -37.30 16.76
CA SER A 56 9.25 -37.67 16.48
C SER A 56 8.66 -36.96 15.25
N ARG A 57 9.38 -36.00 14.65
CA ARG A 57 8.84 -35.16 13.58
C ARG A 57 9.11 -35.70 12.18
N GLY A 58 8.10 -35.51 11.31
CA GLY A 58 8.19 -35.81 9.88
C GLY A 58 8.92 -34.74 9.07
N SER A 59 8.80 -34.79 7.73
CA SER A 59 9.42 -33.81 6.85
C SER A 59 8.87 -32.39 7.05
N LEU A 60 9.75 -31.39 7.03
CA LEU A 60 9.39 -29.97 7.18
C LEU A 60 8.36 -29.53 6.11
N THR A 61 7.17 -29.12 6.55
CA THR A 61 6.11 -28.62 5.66
C THR A 61 6.19 -27.11 5.43
N GLN A 62 5.45 -26.59 4.45
CA GLN A 62 5.30 -25.14 4.24
C GLN A 62 4.60 -24.46 5.43
N LYS A 63 3.64 -25.16 6.05
CA LYS A 63 2.93 -24.65 7.23
C LYS A 63 3.90 -24.45 8.40
N ASP A 64 4.78 -25.43 8.64
CA ASP A 64 5.77 -25.35 9.71
C ASP A 64 6.74 -24.18 9.49
N ARG A 65 7.23 -24.00 8.25
CA ARG A 65 8.12 -22.88 7.90
C ARG A 65 7.50 -21.52 8.21
N LYS A 66 6.24 -21.34 7.82
CA LYS A 66 5.48 -20.12 8.12
C LYS A 66 5.36 -19.90 9.63
N THR A 67 4.99 -20.94 10.38
CA THR A 67 4.89 -20.87 11.83
C THR A 67 6.22 -20.50 12.47
N PHE A 68 7.36 -21.04 12.01
CA PHE A 68 8.67 -20.69 12.56
C PHE A 68 9.02 -19.22 12.38
N ILE A 69 8.70 -18.65 11.21
CA ILE A 69 8.92 -17.22 10.95
C ILE A 69 7.99 -16.38 11.82
N GLU A 70 6.71 -16.77 11.92
CA GLU A 70 5.72 -16.05 12.74
C GLU A 70 6.09 -16.06 14.23
N ASP A 71 6.47 -17.21 14.79
CA ASP A 71 6.86 -17.36 16.19
C ASP A 71 8.14 -16.57 16.51
N ALA A 72 9.18 -16.72 15.68
CA ALA A 72 10.43 -15.98 15.85
C ALA A 72 10.22 -14.46 15.73
N TYR A 73 9.31 -14.01 14.84
CA TYR A 73 8.94 -12.61 14.74
C TYR A 73 8.22 -12.11 15.99
N ILE A 74 7.22 -12.85 16.51
CA ILE A 74 6.46 -12.45 17.71
C ILE A 74 7.39 -12.28 18.91
N GLU A 75 8.29 -13.23 19.15
CA GLU A 75 9.26 -13.14 20.25
C GLU A 75 10.21 -11.95 20.07
N THR A 76 10.66 -11.69 18.84
CA THR A 76 11.57 -10.58 18.54
C THR A 76 10.87 -9.23 18.71
N ASP A 77 9.63 -9.11 18.24
CA ASP A 77 8.78 -7.92 18.37
C ASP A 77 8.53 -7.59 19.85
N GLU A 78 8.22 -8.60 20.66
CA GLU A 78 8.02 -8.41 22.10
C GLU A 78 9.30 -7.97 22.82
N LEU A 79 10.45 -8.58 22.48
CA LEU A 79 11.74 -8.21 23.05
C LEU A 79 12.15 -6.78 22.68
N TYR A 80 11.95 -6.39 21.42
CA TYR A 80 12.46 -5.13 20.87
C TYR A 80 11.54 -3.93 21.16
N PHE A 81 10.22 -4.10 21.05
CA PHE A 81 9.25 -3.01 21.14
C PHE A 81 8.44 -2.95 22.44
N SER A 82 8.12 -4.08 23.08
CA SER A 82 7.07 -4.12 24.12
C SER A 82 7.48 -3.63 25.52
N ARG A 83 8.76 -3.31 25.76
CA ARG A 83 9.25 -2.90 27.09
C ARG A 83 9.25 -1.39 27.34
N ARG A 84 8.71 -0.59 26.43
CA ARG A 84 8.75 0.87 26.50
C ARG A 84 7.65 1.55 25.70
N GLN A 85 7.45 2.84 25.97
CA GLN A 85 6.65 3.69 25.09
C GLN A 85 7.39 3.88 23.76
N LEU A 86 6.65 3.76 22.67
CA LEU A 86 7.16 3.90 21.31
C LEU A 86 6.85 5.29 20.77
N SER A 87 7.80 5.87 20.05
CA SER A 87 7.55 7.07 19.24
C SER A 87 6.66 6.75 18.03
N ASP A 88 6.04 7.78 17.43
CA ASP A 88 5.24 7.61 16.20
C ASP A 88 6.02 6.95 15.07
N GLN A 89 7.32 7.27 14.95
CA GLN A 89 8.20 6.66 13.96
C GLN A 89 8.39 5.17 14.23
N GLU A 90 8.61 4.77 15.49
CA GLU A 90 8.77 3.37 15.88
C GLU A 90 7.47 2.57 15.76
N ILE A 91 6.32 3.21 16.02
CA ILE A 91 5.00 2.61 15.80
C ILE A 91 4.80 2.28 14.31
N LYS A 92 5.15 3.21 13.41
CA LYS A 92 5.13 2.99 11.96
C LYS A 92 6.12 1.91 11.53
N LEU A 93 7.34 1.96 12.07
CA LEU A 93 8.40 0.97 11.80
C LEU A 93 7.97 -0.44 12.21
N ARG A 94 7.41 -0.61 13.41
CA ARG A 94 6.86 -1.88 13.90
C ARG A 94 5.77 -2.42 12.97
N ALA A 95 4.86 -1.55 12.53
CA ALA A 95 3.78 -1.93 11.63
C ALA A 95 4.28 -2.41 10.25
N LEU A 96 5.24 -1.70 9.65
CA LEU A 96 5.86 -2.08 8.38
C LEU A 96 6.69 -3.35 8.51
N THR A 97 7.46 -3.47 9.59
CA THR A 97 8.23 -4.68 9.92
C THR A 97 7.31 -5.90 9.91
N LYS A 98 6.13 -5.80 10.55
CA LYS A 98 5.12 -6.87 10.55
C LYS A 98 4.66 -7.26 9.15
N VAL A 99 4.41 -6.27 8.28
CA VAL A 99 4.00 -6.50 6.88
C VAL A 99 5.09 -7.28 6.14
N PHE A 100 6.34 -6.84 6.22
CA PHE A 100 7.45 -7.48 5.52
C PHE A 100 7.76 -8.88 6.05
N TYR A 101 7.69 -9.13 7.36
CA TYR A 101 7.82 -10.50 7.90
C TYR A 101 6.66 -11.40 7.49
N LYS A 102 5.43 -10.87 7.39
CA LYS A 102 4.30 -11.64 6.88
C LYS A 102 4.48 -11.99 5.40
N ILE A 103 5.00 -11.06 4.59
CA ILE A 103 5.35 -11.33 3.19
C ILE A 103 6.44 -12.39 3.12
N LEU A 104 7.50 -12.30 3.92
CA LEU A 104 8.54 -13.33 3.99
C LEU A 104 7.96 -14.72 4.31
N ALA A 105 6.98 -14.78 5.20
CA ALA A 105 6.34 -16.03 5.62
C ALA A 105 5.35 -16.61 4.59
N GLU A 106 4.64 -15.75 3.84
CA GLU A 106 3.58 -16.14 2.89
C GLU A 106 4.06 -16.22 1.44
N GLU A 107 5.07 -15.42 1.09
CA GLU A 107 5.59 -15.23 -0.27
C GLU A 107 7.11 -15.43 -0.25
N PRO A 108 7.57 -16.69 -0.26
CA PRO A 108 8.99 -16.95 -0.19
C PRO A 108 9.66 -16.71 -1.54
N TRP A 109 10.43 -15.63 -1.61
CA TRP A 109 11.10 -15.21 -2.85
C TRP A 109 12.51 -15.80 -3.08
N SER A 110 12.94 -16.75 -2.23
CA SER A 110 14.00 -17.78 -2.38
C SER A 110 15.19 -17.71 -1.41
N GLU A 111 15.49 -18.89 -0.85
CA GLU A 111 16.77 -19.61 -0.73
C GLU A 111 16.40 -21.10 -0.49
N ASP A 112 17.34 -22.06 -0.48
CA ASP A 112 17.14 -23.54 -0.49
C ASP A 112 16.04 -24.12 0.44
N TRP A 113 15.58 -23.37 1.44
CA TRP A 113 14.55 -23.78 2.39
C TRP A 113 13.18 -23.14 2.11
N ILE A 114 13.02 -22.30 1.10
CA ILE A 114 11.77 -21.64 0.76
C ILE A 114 11.66 -21.44 -0.76
N ARG A 115 10.65 -22.06 -1.37
CA ARG A 115 10.66 -22.35 -2.82
C ARG A 115 10.06 -21.19 -3.63
N ALA A 116 10.78 -20.76 -4.67
CA ALA A 116 10.34 -19.84 -5.73
C ALA A 116 9.01 -20.14 -6.48
N PRO A 117 8.45 -21.36 -6.54
CA PRO A 117 7.25 -21.67 -7.35
C PRO A 117 5.93 -21.06 -6.85
N ASP A 118 5.86 -20.48 -5.65
CA ASP A 118 4.56 -20.07 -5.07
C ASP A 118 4.04 -18.73 -5.63
N VAL A 119 4.95 -17.83 -6.05
CA VAL A 119 4.60 -16.62 -6.80
C VAL A 119 4.09 -16.98 -8.19
N GLU A 120 4.78 -17.92 -8.86
CA GLU A 120 4.40 -18.39 -10.20
C GLU A 120 3.17 -19.31 -10.19
N ARG A 121 2.88 -20.00 -9.08
CA ARG A 121 1.66 -20.81 -8.92
C ARG A 121 0.41 -19.94 -9.09
N LYS A 122 0.49 -18.64 -8.79
CA LYS A 122 -0.60 -17.66 -8.95
C LYS A 122 -0.73 -17.12 -10.38
N LEU A 123 0.13 -17.55 -11.32
CA LEU A 123 -0.03 -17.27 -12.76
C LEU A 123 -1.18 -18.05 -13.40
N SER A 124 -1.90 -18.89 -12.63
CA SER A 124 -3.06 -19.66 -13.10
C SER A 124 -4.24 -18.81 -13.61
N ARG A 125 -4.19 -17.49 -13.38
CA ARG A 125 -5.20 -16.53 -13.86
C ARG A 125 -4.80 -15.86 -15.17
N PHE A 126 -3.61 -16.12 -15.68
CA PHE A 126 -3.24 -15.69 -17.03
C PHE A 126 -3.73 -16.70 -18.06
N GLU A 127 -4.10 -16.18 -19.22
CA GLU A 127 -4.34 -16.94 -20.44
C GLU A 127 -3.32 -16.50 -21.50
N MET A 128 -2.91 -17.39 -22.41
CA MET A 128 -2.09 -17.00 -23.55
C MET A 128 -2.90 -16.07 -24.46
N HIS A 129 -2.34 -14.96 -24.89
CA HIS A 129 -3.01 -14.13 -25.87
C HIS A 129 -3.10 -14.88 -27.20
N LYS A 130 -4.24 -14.76 -27.90
CA LYS A 130 -4.55 -15.53 -29.11
C LYS A 130 -3.47 -15.39 -30.19
N ASP A 131 -2.90 -14.19 -30.33
CA ASP A 131 -1.91 -13.88 -31.36
C ASP A 131 -0.53 -14.45 -31.03
N SER A 132 -0.30 -14.85 -29.78
CA SER A 132 0.98 -15.39 -29.30
C SER A 132 1.02 -16.91 -29.25
N ILE A 133 -0.10 -17.61 -29.42
CA ILE A 133 -0.19 -19.08 -29.32
C ILE A 133 0.74 -19.76 -30.33
N GLU A 134 0.71 -19.34 -31.60
CA GLU A 134 1.54 -19.95 -32.64
C GLU A 134 3.03 -19.70 -32.42
N LEU A 135 3.40 -18.50 -31.96
CA LEU A 135 4.78 -18.17 -31.65
C LEU A 135 5.28 -18.97 -30.44
N ALA A 136 4.50 -19.03 -29.37
CA ALA A 136 4.86 -19.79 -28.17
C ALA A 136 5.04 -21.29 -28.45
N ALA A 137 4.17 -21.86 -29.31
CA ALA A 137 4.28 -23.26 -29.72
C ALA A 137 5.60 -23.58 -30.42
N LYS A 138 6.18 -22.66 -31.20
CA LYS A 138 7.50 -22.85 -31.85
C LYS A 138 8.64 -23.00 -30.83
N PHE A 139 8.45 -22.50 -29.61
CA PHE A 139 9.43 -22.58 -28.52
C PHE A 139 9.06 -23.62 -27.47
N ASN A 140 8.13 -24.54 -27.77
CA ASN A 140 7.63 -25.59 -26.86
C ASN A 140 7.03 -25.02 -25.55
N VAL A 141 6.41 -23.85 -25.63
CA VAL A 141 5.73 -23.21 -24.51
C VAL A 141 4.24 -23.20 -24.81
N THR A 142 3.45 -23.82 -23.93
CA THR A 142 2.00 -23.98 -24.13
C THR A 142 1.17 -23.23 -23.10
N THR A 143 1.78 -22.89 -21.95
CA THR A 143 1.09 -22.19 -20.87
C THR A 143 1.78 -20.86 -20.52
N PRO A 144 1.03 -19.87 -19.99
CA PRO A 144 1.62 -18.62 -19.50
C PRO A 144 2.71 -18.84 -18.46
N ARG A 145 2.52 -19.85 -17.60
CA ARG A 145 3.50 -20.21 -16.56
C ARG A 145 4.80 -20.71 -17.17
N GLU A 146 4.74 -21.57 -18.17
CA GLU A 146 5.92 -22.04 -18.91
C GLU A 146 6.61 -20.88 -19.62
N ALA A 147 5.84 -19.96 -20.21
CA ALA A 147 6.38 -18.80 -20.91
C ALA A 147 7.16 -17.89 -19.96
N VAL A 148 6.55 -17.52 -18.83
CA VAL A 148 7.17 -16.66 -17.81
C VAL A 148 8.40 -17.34 -17.22
N LYS A 149 8.33 -18.64 -16.92
CA LYS A 149 9.48 -19.39 -16.44
C LYS A 149 10.63 -19.39 -17.46
N ALA A 150 10.34 -19.67 -18.73
CA ALA A 150 11.35 -19.68 -19.80
C ALA A 150 11.98 -18.29 -20.00
N ALA A 151 11.18 -17.23 -19.95
CA ALA A 151 11.67 -15.85 -20.02
C ALA A 151 12.56 -15.48 -18.83
N ARG A 152 12.23 -15.92 -17.61
CA ARG A 152 13.08 -15.72 -16.42
C ARG A 152 14.40 -16.48 -16.50
N GLU A 153 14.36 -17.72 -16.98
CA GLU A 153 15.57 -18.52 -17.19
C GLU A 153 16.46 -17.90 -18.27
N ALA A 154 15.88 -17.38 -19.35
CA ALA A 154 16.61 -16.65 -20.39
C ALA A 154 17.22 -15.34 -19.86
N ALA A 155 16.47 -14.57 -19.06
CA ALA A 155 16.97 -13.35 -18.43
C ALA A 155 18.12 -13.62 -17.46
N THR A 156 18.00 -14.66 -16.62
CA THR A 156 19.07 -15.07 -15.69
C THR A 156 20.33 -15.51 -16.45
N LYS A 157 20.18 -16.36 -17.48
CA LYS A 157 21.31 -16.77 -18.33
C LYS A 157 21.95 -15.58 -19.02
N HIS A 158 21.16 -14.62 -19.49
CA HIS A 158 21.67 -13.40 -20.10
C HIS A 158 22.47 -12.54 -19.10
N GLU A 159 22.00 -12.40 -17.86
CA GLU A 159 22.75 -11.72 -16.79
C GLU A 159 24.05 -12.43 -16.42
N GLU A 160 24.04 -13.76 -16.32
CA GLU A 160 25.23 -14.58 -16.05
C GLU A 160 26.27 -14.43 -17.17
N LEU A 161 25.85 -14.54 -18.42
CA LEU A 161 26.71 -14.35 -19.58
C LEU A 161 27.31 -12.94 -19.64
N LEU A 162 26.54 -11.91 -19.27
CA LEU A 162 27.06 -10.53 -19.18
C LEU A 162 28.10 -10.39 -18.06
N LYS A 163 27.90 -11.04 -16.92
CA LYS A 163 28.89 -11.04 -15.82
C LYS A 163 30.18 -11.76 -16.20
N GLU A 164 30.08 -12.87 -16.91
CA GLU A 164 31.23 -13.64 -17.40
C GLU A 164 31.99 -12.94 -18.54
N ALA A 165 31.29 -12.11 -19.32
CA ALA A 165 31.85 -11.41 -20.47
C ALA A 165 32.76 -10.22 -20.12
N GLY A 166 32.72 -9.72 -18.87
CA GLY A 166 33.50 -8.57 -18.43
C GLY A 166 33.21 -7.31 -19.27
N ASP A 167 34.23 -6.74 -19.90
CA ASP A 167 34.13 -5.52 -20.72
C ASP A 167 33.63 -5.75 -22.16
N LYS A 168 33.32 -6.99 -22.57
CA LYS A 168 32.83 -7.25 -23.93
C LYS A 168 31.43 -6.69 -24.12
N SER A 169 31.21 -6.01 -25.25
CA SER A 169 29.93 -5.37 -25.50
C SER A 169 28.80 -6.41 -25.67
N PRO A 170 27.58 -6.17 -25.18
CA PRO A 170 26.45 -7.11 -25.31
C PRO A 170 26.16 -7.55 -26.75
N LYS A 171 26.53 -6.71 -27.73
CA LYS A 171 26.36 -6.99 -29.17
C LYS A 171 27.35 -8.05 -29.69
N GLU A 172 28.51 -8.19 -29.07
CA GLU A 172 29.52 -9.20 -29.45
C GLU A 172 29.16 -10.60 -28.96
N LEU A 173 28.41 -10.68 -27.87
CA LEU A 173 28.05 -11.94 -27.20
C LEU A 173 26.93 -12.71 -27.91
N ARG A 174 26.26 -12.11 -28.90
CA ARG A 174 25.12 -12.69 -29.65
C ARG A 174 24.14 -13.45 -28.73
N ILE A 175 23.82 -12.86 -27.58
CA ILE A 175 22.99 -13.52 -26.59
C ILE A 175 21.56 -13.60 -27.13
N ASP A 176 21.07 -14.82 -27.30
CA ASP A 176 19.68 -15.07 -27.67
C ASP A 176 18.78 -14.70 -26.48
N ARG A 177 17.99 -13.65 -26.64
CA ARG A 177 17.02 -13.21 -25.64
C ARG A 177 15.71 -13.98 -25.72
N GLY A 178 15.53 -14.82 -26.73
CA GLY A 178 14.28 -15.48 -27.05
C GLY A 178 13.18 -14.49 -27.49
N PRO A 179 12.00 -15.02 -27.87
CA PRO A 179 10.88 -14.23 -28.39
C PRO A 179 9.99 -13.65 -27.27
N TRP A 180 10.51 -13.54 -26.04
CA TRP A 180 9.66 -13.34 -24.86
C TRP A 180 9.00 -11.95 -24.79
N ASP A 181 9.52 -10.98 -25.56
CA ASP A 181 8.88 -9.68 -25.77
C ASP A 181 7.67 -9.77 -26.71
N ASP A 182 7.70 -10.69 -27.67
CA ASP A 182 6.66 -10.88 -28.70
C ASP A 182 5.58 -11.88 -28.27
N ILE A 183 5.82 -12.64 -27.20
CA ILE A 183 4.84 -13.53 -26.59
C ILE A 183 4.09 -12.75 -25.52
N GLU A 184 2.77 -12.64 -25.67
CA GLU A 184 1.89 -11.91 -24.79
C GLU A 184 0.91 -12.84 -24.06
N ILE A 185 0.54 -12.43 -22.85
CA ILE A 185 -0.44 -13.08 -22.00
C ILE A 185 -1.44 -12.05 -21.49
N ILE A 186 -2.67 -12.48 -21.22
CA ILE A 186 -3.72 -11.61 -20.68
C ILE A 186 -4.08 -12.05 -19.27
N TYR A 187 -4.33 -11.09 -18.39
CA TYR A 187 -4.75 -11.36 -17.02
C TYR A 187 -6.27 -11.45 -16.92
N ILE A 188 -6.77 -12.58 -16.41
CA ILE A 188 -8.20 -12.82 -16.19
C ILE A 188 -8.51 -12.71 -14.69
N PRO A 189 -9.07 -11.58 -14.21
CA PRO A 189 -9.33 -11.38 -12.79
C PRO A 189 -10.35 -12.38 -12.25
N GLY A 190 -10.24 -12.70 -10.96
CA GLY A 190 -11.27 -13.44 -10.25
C GLY A 190 -12.57 -12.64 -10.17
N THR A 191 -13.62 -13.09 -10.87
CA THR A 191 -14.95 -12.45 -10.80
C THR A 191 -15.87 -13.18 -9.83
N VAL A 192 -17.01 -12.56 -9.51
CA VAL A 192 -18.01 -13.11 -8.57
C VAL A 192 -18.74 -14.36 -9.11
N SER A 193 -18.59 -14.71 -10.39
CA SER A 193 -19.18 -15.92 -10.98
C SER A 193 -18.48 -16.34 -12.27
N ALA A 194 -18.52 -17.62 -12.62
CA ALA A 194 -17.99 -18.09 -13.92
C ALA A 194 -18.63 -17.36 -15.13
N ALA A 195 -19.91 -17.01 -15.03
CA ALA A 195 -20.62 -16.23 -16.05
C ALA A 195 -20.10 -14.79 -16.20
N ALA A 196 -19.64 -14.17 -15.12
CA ALA A 196 -18.99 -12.86 -15.17
C ALA A 196 -17.60 -12.98 -15.81
N THR A 197 -16.82 -14.01 -15.47
CA THR A 197 -15.52 -14.28 -16.11
C THR A 197 -15.67 -14.56 -17.61
N SER A 198 -16.71 -15.30 -18.03
CA SER A 198 -16.96 -15.59 -19.45
C SER A 198 -17.35 -14.36 -20.27
N ARG A 199 -17.89 -13.32 -19.63
CA ARG A 199 -18.29 -12.05 -20.26
C ARG A 199 -17.13 -11.06 -20.40
N LEU A 200 -15.96 -11.37 -19.85
CA LEU A 200 -14.76 -10.56 -20.07
C LEU A 200 -14.34 -10.66 -21.53
N ASN A 201 -14.17 -9.50 -22.16
CA ASN A 201 -13.66 -9.38 -23.51
C ASN A 201 -12.13 -9.58 -23.48
N ARG A 202 -11.67 -10.72 -23.99
CA ARG A 202 -10.25 -11.10 -23.97
C ARG A 202 -9.45 -10.29 -24.99
N GLU A 203 -10.12 -9.84 -26.03
CA GLU A 203 -9.59 -9.04 -27.13
C GLU A 203 -9.39 -7.57 -26.76
N GLU A 204 -10.16 -7.06 -25.79
CA GLU A 204 -10.00 -5.70 -25.24
C GLU A 204 -9.15 -5.67 -23.96
N THR A 205 -8.80 -6.83 -23.40
CA THR A 205 -7.91 -6.90 -22.24
C THR A 205 -6.48 -6.60 -22.69
N TYR A 206 -5.79 -5.71 -21.98
CA TYR A 206 -4.43 -5.32 -22.33
C TYR A 206 -3.49 -6.54 -22.36
N PRO A 207 -2.86 -6.84 -23.50
CA PRO A 207 -1.87 -7.90 -23.60
C PRO A 207 -0.58 -7.48 -22.90
N ILE A 208 0.00 -8.39 -22.12
CA ILE A 208 1.21 -8.17 -21.33
C ILE A 208 2.31 -9.06 -21.91
N SER A 209 3.45 -8.48 -22.30
CA SER A 209 4.58 -9.28 -22.75
C SER A 209 5.10 -10.17 -21.62
N VAL A 210 5.43 -11.41 -21.95
CA VAL A 210 5.96 -12.40 -21.00
C VAL A 210 7.27 -11.92 -20.37
N SER A 211 8.10 -11.23 -21.15
CA SER A 211 9.32 -10.57 -20.67
C SER A 211 9.04 -9.53 -19.58
N SER A 212 7.99 -8.71 -19.71
CA SER A 212 7.63 -7.69 -18.72
C SER A 212 7.19 -8.32 -17.41
N VAL A 213 6.42 -9.42 -17.46
CA VAL A 213 6.07 -10.22 -16.28
C VAL A 213 7.32 -10.78 -15.63
N ALA A 214 8.17 -11.45 -16.42
CA ALA A 214 9.41 -12.05 -15.93
C ALA A 214 10.32 -11.01 -15.27
N SER A 215 10.54 -9.88 -15.92
CA SER A 215 11.32 -8.76 -15.41
C SER A 215 10.74 -8.19 -14.12
N THR A 216 9.43 -7.95 -14.07
CA THR A 216 8.75 -7.41 -12.88
C THR A 216 8.81 -8.36 -11.68
N LEU A 217 8.69 -9.67 -11.91
CA LEU A 217 8.87 -10.68 -10.86
C LEU A 217 10.33 -10.77 -10.41
N GLN A 218 11.28 -10.65 -11.33
CA GLN A 218 12.71 -10.70 -11.06
C GLN A 218 13.21 -9.46 -10.31
N SER A 219 12.63 -8.29 -10.57
CA SER A 219 12.96 -7.02 -9.91
C SER A 219 12.04 -6.65 -8.75
N HIS A 220 11.16 -7.57 -8.32
CA HIS A 220 10.23 -7.32 -7.23
C HIS A 220 10.97 -6.95 -5.94
N ILE A 221 10.57 -5.87 -5.25
CA ILE A 221 11.35 -5.32 -4.13
C ILE A 221 11.52 -6.28 -2.95
N CYS A 222 10.58 -7.22 -2.79
CA CYS A 222 10.62 -8.22 -1.74
C CYS A 222 11.38 -9.49 -2.14
N ARG A 223 11.91 -9.55 -3.37
CA ARG A 223 12.49 -10.78 -3.91
C ARG A 223 13.69 -11.26 -3.10
N ASP A 224 14.63 -10.35 -2.90
CA ASP A 224 15.89 -10.63 -2.18
C ASP A 224 15.80 -10.14 -0.73
N MET A 225 14.59 -10.06 -0.17
CA MET A 225 14.36 -9.54 1.18
C MET A 225 14.78 -10.57 2.23
N VAL A 226 15.99 -10.39 2.75
CA VAL A 226 16.54 -11.18 3.85
C VAL A 226 16.52 -10.46 5.21
N ARG A 227 16.28 -9.14 5.19
CA ARG A 227 16.27 -8.27 6.39
C ARG A 227 15.02 -7.38 6.41
N PRO A 228 13.85 -7.92 6.79
CA PRO A 228 12.58 -7.19 6.72
C PRO A 228 12.53 -5.92 7.58
N PHE A 229 13.23 -5.87 8.72
CA PHE A 229 13.28 -4.65 9.54
C PHE A 229 14.12 -3.57 8.87
N SER A 230 15.31 -3.88 8.34
CA SER A 230 16.10 -2.91 7.54
C SER A 230 15.30 -2.39 6.34
N MET A 231 14.50 -3.25 5.70
CA MET A 231 13.63 -2.82 4.61
C MET A 231 12.52 -1.87 5.11
N ALA A 232 11.93 -2.15 6.26
CA ALA A 232 10.97 -1.25 6.90
C ALA A 232 11.59 0.11 7.24
N GLU A 233 12.81 0.13 7.78
CA GLU A 233 13.56 1.37 8.05
C GLU A 233 13.75 2.18 6.77
N ARG A 234 14.19 1.53 5.69
CA ARG A 234 14.35 2.14 4.36
C ARG A 234 13.07 2.84 3.91
N PHE A 235 11.90 2.20 4.03
CA PHE A 235 10.61 2.83 3.71
C PHE A 235 10.29 4.02 4.61
N VAL A 236 10.51 3.88 5.93
CA VAL A 236 10.22 4.94 6.89
C VAL A 236 11.07 6.18 6.61
N SER A 237 12.37 6.00 6.44
CA SER A 237 13.35 7.08 6.26
C SER A 237 13.51 7.57 4.82
N CYS A 238 12.92 6.90 3.83
CA CYS A 238 13.07 7.28 2.42
C CYS A 238 12.56 8.70 2.17
N SER A 239 13.49 9.55 1.75
CA SER A 239 13.27 10.94 1.38
C SER A 239 13.97 11.31 0.08
N ASP A 240 14.77 10.40 -0.48
CA ASP A 240 15.44 10.59 -1.76
C ASP A 240 14.42 10.54 -2.90
N THR A 241 14.48 11.52 -3.79
CA THR A 241 13.48 11.68 -4.86
C THR A 241 13.60 10.54 -5.87
N ARG A 242 14.83 10.16 -6.25
CA ARG A 242 15.06 9.08 -7.21
C ARG A 242 14.57 7.74 -6.66
N GLU A 243 14.86 7.46 -5.39
CA GLU A 243 14.36 6.26 -4.74
C GLU A 243 12.82 6.20 -4.67
N LEU A 244 12.16 7.32 -4.40
CA LEU A 244 10.69 7.41 -4.43
C LEU A 244 10.12 7.19 -5.85
N GLU A 245 10.80 7.69 -6.87
CA GLU A 245 10.45 7.46 -8.28
C GLU A 245 10.60 5.98 -8.66
N GLU A 246 11.70 5.34 -8.28
CA GLU A 246 11.96 3.90 -8.49
C GLU A 246 10.90 3.03 -7.78
N MET A 247 10.54 3.36 -6.53
CA MET A 247 9.48 2.66 -5.81
C MET A 247 8.12 2.83 -6.50
N ARG A 248 7.82 4.02 -7.01
CA ARG A 248 6.59 4.26 -7.78
C ARG A 248 6.58 3.46 -9.07
N GLU A 249 7.68 3.44 -9.81
CA GLU A 249 7.84 2.66 -11.03
C GLU A 249 7.59 1.18 -10.75
N PHE A 250 8.22 0.62 -9.72
CA PHE A 250 7.95 -0.74 -9.25
C PHE A 250 6.45 -0.98 -9.03
N ALA A 251 5.78 -0.12 -8.25
CA ALA A 251 4.36 -0.33 -7.95
C ALA A 251 3.47 -0.23 -9.20
N CYS A 252 3.82 0.64 -10.15
CA CYS A 252 3.15 0.73 -11.44
C CYS A 252 3.37 -0.54 -12.27
N ASN A 253 4.61 -1.03 -12.37
CA ASN A 253 4.96 -2.24 -13.09
C ASN A 253 4.24 -3.47 -12.52
N VAL A 254 4.09 -3.56 -11.18
CA VAL A 254 3.28 -4.62 -10.57
C VAL A 254 1.81 -4.50 -10.97
N CYS A 255 1.24 -3.29 -10.99
CA CYS A 255 -0.15 -3.10 -11.41
C CYS A 255 -0.38 -3.47 -12.87
N ASP A 256 0.56 -3.10 -13.74
CA ASP A 256 0.42 -3.21 -15.19
C ASP A 256 0.79 -4.62 -15.69
N TYR A 257 1.85 -5.22 -15.14
CA TYR A 257 2.42 -6.48 -15.64
C TYR A 257 2.22 -7.66 -14.71
N CYS A 258 2.07 -7.45 -13.39
CA CYS A 258 1.85 -8.51 -12.42
C CYS A 258 0.55 -8.34 -11.59
N PRO A 259 -0.61 -8.06 -12.22
CA PRO A 259 -1.85 -7.78 -11.50
C PRO A 259 -2.32 -8.93 -10.59
N HIS A 260 -1.94 -10.17 -10.92
CA HIS A 260 -2.17 -11.35 -10.08
C HIS A 260 -1.57 -11.25 -8.66
N LEU A 261 -0.51 -10.44 -8.46
CA LEU A 261 0.06 -10.18 -7.12
C LEU A 261 -0.83 -9.31 -6.25
N LEU A 262 -1.79 -8.61 -6.87
CA LEU A 262 -2.76 -7.75 -6.20
C LEU A 262 -4.13 -8.43 -6.05
N ASP A 263 -4.28 -9.62 -6.66
CA ASP A 263 -5.44 -10.48 -6.54
C ASP A 263 -5.16 -11.69 -5.63
N ASN A 264 -6.20 -12.45 -5.27
CA ASN A 264 -6.11 -13.69 -4.49
C ASN A 264 -5.54 -13.55 -3.07
N ASP A 265 -5.95 -12.51 -2.33
CA ASP A 265 -5.65 -12.41 -0.90
C ASP A 265 -4.14 -12.50 -0.60
N ASN A 266 -3.35 -11.89 -1.49
CA ASN A 266 -1.91 -11.81 -1.41
C ASN A 266 -1.47 -10.65 -0.51
N VAL A 267 -0.57 -10.92 0.44
CA VAL A 267 -0.03 -9.90 1.35
C VAL A 267 0.82 -8.87 0.61
N SER A 268 1.41 -9.22 -0.55
CA SER A 268 2.14 -8.28 -1.42
C SER A 268 1.29 -7.13 -1.94
N LEU A 269 -0.04 -7.27 -1.95
CA LEU A 269 -0.96 -6.16 -2.16
C LEU A 269 -0.66 -4.97 -1.22
N LEU A 270 -0.33 -5.26 0.04
CA LEU A 270 -0.05 -4.20 1.02
C LEU A 270 1.19 -3.39 0.65
N VAL A 271 2.19 -3.98 -0.01
CA VAL A 271 3.38 -3.27 -0.48
C VAL A 271 3.01 -2.26 -1.56
N VAL A 272 2.22 -2.68 -2.54
CA VAL A 272 1.76 -1.75 -3.59
C VAL A 272 0.87 -0.67 -3.00
N LEU A 273 0.02 -1.00 -2.03
CA LEU A 273 -0.81 -0.02 -1.33
C LEU A 273 -0.03 0.90 -0.37
N LEU A 274 1.23 0.62 -0.05
CA LEU A 274 2.09 1.61 0.61
C LEU A 274 2.48 2.74 -0.35
N ILE A 275 2.59 2.44 -1.64
CA ILE A 275 3.21 3.31 -2.65
C ILE A 275 2.15 4.01 -3.50
N LEU A 276 1.13 3.27 -3.93
CA LEU A 276 0.03 3.76 -4.75
C LEU A 276 -1.27 3.77 -3.97
N SER A 277 -2.07 4.83 -4.15
CA SER A 277 -3.41 4.86 -3.60
C SER A 277 -4.28 3.80 -4.29
N ARG A 278 -5.25 3.22 -3.56
CA ARG A 278 -6.21 2.28 -4.14
C ARG A 278 -6.88 2.85 -5.40
N SER A 279 -7.23 4.14 -5.38
CA SER A 279 -7.84 4.81 -6.54
C SER A 279 -6.95 4.85 -7.78
N ASP A 280 -5.62 4.99 -7.61
CA ASP A 280 -4.69 4.99 -8.73
C ASP A 280 -4.54 3.59 -9.33
N VAL A 281 -4.48 2.56 -8.46
CA VAL A 281 -4.44 1.17 -8.89
C VAL A 281 -5.71 0.80 -9.65
N CYS A 282 -6.89 1.14 -9.11
CA CYS A 282 -8.16 0.86 -9.78
C CYS A 282 -8.26 1.54 -11.16
N ARG A 283 -7.84 2.80 -11.26
CA ARG A 283 -7.85 3.53 -12.54
C ARG A 283 -6.91 2.91 -13.57
N ARG A 284 -5.72 2.47 -13.16
CA ARG A 284 -4.78 1.77 -14.05
C ARG A 284 -5.36 0.46 -14.57
N TRP A 285 -5.96 -0.33 -13.69
CA TRP A 285 -6.61 -1.58 -14.07
C TRP A 285 -7.78 -1.37 -15.03
N GLU A 286 -8.63 -0.37 -14.78
CA GLU A 286 -9.68 0.02 -15.70
C GLU A 286 -9.13 0.41 -17.08
N ASN A 287 -8.06 1.20 -17.13
CA ASN A 287 -7.38 1.57 -18.37
C ASN A 287 -6.78 0.35 -19.12
N ASN A 288 -6.39 -0.69 -18.40
CA ASN A 288 -5.85 -1.94 -18.97
C ASN A 288 -6.97 -2.94 -19.36
N GLY A 289 -8.25 -2.53 -19.30
CA GLY A 289 -9.38 -3.42 -19.58
C GLY A 289 -9.64 -4.46 -18.48
N ILE A 290 -8.96 -4.38 -17.34
CA ILE A 290 -9.14 -5.28 -16.20
C ILE A 290 -10.35 -4.79 -15.40
N ARG A 291 -11.50 -5.42 -15.63
CA ARG A 291 -12.75 -5.06 -14.96
C ARG A 291 -12.71 -5.39 -13.46
N ILE A 292 -12.96 -4.38 -12.63
CA ILE A 292 -13.00 -4.48 -11.17
C ILE A 292 -14.43 -4.78 -10.71
N GLU A 293 -14.90 -6.00 -10.91
CA GLU A 293 -16.20 -6.40 -10.34
C GLU A 293 -16.03 -6.92 -8.91
N GLY A 294 -16.47 -6.13 -7.94
CA GLY A 294 -16.86 -6.58 -6.59
C GLY A 294 -15.80 -7.25 -5.70
N SER A 295 -14.58 -7.50 -6.18
CA SER A 295 -13.57 -8.20 -5.38
C SER A 295 -12.13 -7.78 -5.67
N THR A 296 -11.77 -7.46 -6.91
CA THR A 296 -10.38 -7.24 -7.36
C THR A 296 -9.84 -5.90 -6.82
N ILE A 297 -8.96 -5.94 -5.79
CA ILE A 297 -8.47 -4.75 -5.05
C ILE A 297 -9.59 -3.91 -4.41
N SER A 298 -10.60 -4.58 -3.87
CA SER A 298 -11.61 -3.90 -3.06
C SER A 298 -11.04 -3.43 -1.72
N HIS A 299 -11.66 -2.42 -1.10
CA HIS A 299 -11.43 -2.10 0.31
C HIS A 299 -11.52 -3.35 1.19
N ARG A 300 -12.46 -4.25 0.88
CA ARG A 300 -12.61 -5.53 1.58
C ARG A 300 -11.36 -6.40 1.50
N LYS A 301 -10.66 -6.46 0.36
CA LYS A 301 -9.40 -7.22 0.24
C LYS A 301 -8.26 -6.58 1.02
N SER A 302 -8.09 -5.26 0.96
CA SER A 302 -7.07 -4.58 1.79
C SER A 302 -7.34 -4.80 3.28
N GLU A 303 -8.60 -4.73 3.70
CA GLU A 303 -9.00 -5.02 5.09
C GLU A 303 -8.81 -6.49 5.46
N CYS A 304 -9.10 -7.43 4.55
CA CYS A 304 -8.81 -8.84 4.74
C CYS A 304 -7.31 -9.08 5.00
N MET A 305 -6.43 -8.43 4.23
CA MET A 305 -4.98 -8.57 4.41
C MET A 305 -4.50 -8.01 5.74
N LYS A 306 -5.05 -6.88 6.18
CA LYS A 306 -4.79 -6.34 7.52
C LYS A 306 -5.28 -7.28 8.63
N ASN A 307 -6.44 -7.92 8.44
CA ASN A 307 -6.93 -8.92 9.39
C ASN A 307 -6.01 -10.17 9.40
N LYS A 308 -5.43 -10.59 8.26
CA LYS A 308 -4.40 -11.66 8.20
C LYS A 308 -3.11 -11.29 8.94
N LEU A 309 -2.83 -10.01 9.13
CA LEU A 309 -1.78 -9.50 10.00
C LEU A 309 -2.20 -9.45 11.48
N GLY A 310 -3.41 -9.91 11.84
CA GLY A 310 -3.95 -9.83 13.19
C GLY A 310 -4.37 -8.41 13.60
N TRP A 311 -4.42 -7.47 12.67
CA TRP A 311 -4.94 -6.12 12.93
C TRP A 311 -6.46 -6.13 12.79
N ASN A 312 -7.15 -6.62 13.81
CA ASN A 312 -8.60 -6.82 13.77
C ASN A 312 -9.40 -5.56 14.14
N THR A 313 -8.74 -4.53 14.67
CA THR A 313 -9.38 -3.28 15.12
C THR A 313 -8.78 -2.08 14.39
N THR A 314 -9.52 -0.97 14.32
CA THR A 314 -9.06 0.28 13.69
C THR A 314 -7.76 0.79 14.30
N GLU A 315 -7.61 0.72 15.62
CA GLU A 315 -6.40 1.18 16.31
C GLU A 315 -5.15 0.39 15.93
N LEU A 316 -5.29 -0.91 15.67
CA LEU A 316 -4.18 -1.76 15.22
C LEU A 316 -3.80 -1.49 13.75
N LYS A 317 -4.75 -1.04 12.92
CA LYS A 317 -4.53 -0.72 11.50
C LYS A 317 -3.96 0.68 11.28
N LYS A 318 -4.31 1.61 12.16
CA LYS A 318 -3.99 3.04 12.07
C LYS A 318 -2.51 3.34 11.80
N PRO A 319 -1.52 2.68 12.45
CA PRO A 319 -0.10 2.90 12.14
C PRO A 319 0.24 2.70 10.66
N PHE A 320 -0.26 1.61 10.07
CA PHE A 320 -0.04 1.29 8.66
C PHE A 320 -0.75 2.28 7.75
N ASP A 321 -2.03 2.57 8.02
CA ASP A 321 -2.84 3.47 7.16
C ASP A 321 -2.32 4.90 7.16
N ASN A 322 -1.89 5.40 8.32
CA ASN A 322 -1.26 6.71 8.43
C ASN A 322 0.05 6.76 7.64
N PHE A 323 0.91 5.75 7.81
CA PHE A 323 2.17 5.69 7.08
C PHE A 323 1.95 5.58 5.56
N ALA A 324 1.02 4.72 5.11
CA ALA A 324 0.70 4.57 3.69
C ALA A 324 0.25 5.90 3.08
N THR A 325 -0.62 6.64 3.77
CA THR A 325 -1.09 7.96 3.31
C THR A 325 0.05 8.98 3.20
N GLU A 326 0.93 9.03 4.20
CA GLU A 326 2.11 9.90 4.20
C GLU A 326 3.10 9.51 3.08
N PHE A 327 3.36 8.21 2.91
CA PHE A 327 4.30 7.69 1.93
C PHE A 327 3.80 7.90 0.49
N GLN A 328 2.54 7.58 0.21
CA GLN A 328 1.89 7.88 -1.07
C GLN A 328 1.97 9.39 -1.41
N THR A 329 1.81 10.25 -0.41
CA THR A 329 1.95 11.71 -0.60
C THR A 329 3.39 12.08 -0.95
N ARG A 330 4.39 11.53 -0.26
CA ARG A 330 5.82 11.72 -0.60
C ARG A 330 6.12 11.27 -2.03
N VAL A 331 5.71 10.06 -2.39
CA VAL A 331 5.88 9.50 -3.73
C VAL A 331 5.22 10.37 -4.80
N LYS A 332 3.96 10.80 -4.56
CA LYS A 332 3.25 11.67 -5.50
C LYS A 332 3.96 13.01 -5.70
N ASN A 333 4.46 13.62 -4.62
CA ASN A 333 5.16 14.90 -4.69
C ASN A 333 6.53 14.79 -5.38
N ALA A 334 7.20 13.64 -5.29
CA ALA A 334 8.43 13.35 -6.01
C ALA A 334 8.18 13.30 -7.53
N CYS A 335 7.19 12.53 -7.98
CA CYS A 335 6.94 12.32 -9.41
C CYS A 335 6.14 13.43 -10.09
N PHE A 336 5.34 14.18 -9.32
CA PHE A 336 4.52 15.29 -9.81
C PHE A 336 4.73 16.49 -8.89
N PRO A 337 5.92 17.13 -8.94
CA PRO A 337 6.17 18.30 -8.13
C PRO A 337 5.12 19.34 -8.49
N ALA A 338 4.37 19.81 -7.49
CA ALA A 338 3.37 20.84 -7.68
C ALA A 338 4.02 21.98 -8.50
N PRO A 339 3.35 22.52 -9.54
CA PRO A 339 3.89 23.64 -10.29
C PRO A 339 4.28 24.68 -9.26
N ARG A 340 5.59 24.95 -9.12
CA ARG A 340 6.07 26.00 -8.21
C ARG A 340 5.27 27.22 -8.63
N ALA A 341 4.35 27.66 -7.78
CA ALA A 341 3.64 28.90 -7.99
C ALA A 341 4.75 29.90 -8.24
N GLN A 342 4.87 30.38 -9.48
CA GLN A 342 5.80 31.45 -9.77
C GLN A 342 5.38 32.54 -8.81
N ARG A 343 6.19 32.76 -7.77
CA ARG A 343 6.21 34.00 -7.03
C ARG A 343 6.43 35.03 -8.12
N GLY A 344 5.34 35.63 -8.60
CA GLY A 344 5.34 36.85 -9.37
C GLY A 344 5.97 37.91 -8.50
N GLY A 345 7.31 37.93 -8.50
CA GLY A 345 8.12 39.02 -8.01
C GLY A 345 7.97 40.18 -8.99
N GLY A 346 6.83 40.85 -8.93
CA GLY A 346 6.72 42.24 -9.32
C GLY A 346 7.10 43.11 -8.12
N PRO A 347 8.04 44.08 -8.23
CA PRO A 347 8.39 44.95 -7.13
C PRO A 347 7.17 45.75 -6.68
N LYS A 348 6.90 45.77 -5.37
CA LYS A 348 6.01 46.74 -4.74
C LYS A 348 6.56 48.16 -4.98
N SER A 349 6.14 48.78 -6.08
CA SER A 349 6.32 50.21 -6.29
C SER A 349 5.32 50.98 -5.45
N LYS A 350 5.87 51.91 -4.69
CA LYS A 350 5.23 52.80 -3.73
C LYS A 350 4.20 53.70 -4.44
N GLY A 351 2.97 53.71 -3.94
CA GLY A 351 2.01 54.79 -4.17
C GLY A 351 1.65 55.44 -2.82
N PRO A 352 1.78 56.76 -2.65
CA PRO A 352 1.71 57.41 -1.36
C PRO A 352 0.26 57.53 -0.87
N ARG A 353 0.00 57.02 0.33
CA ARG A 353 -1.20 57.33 1.11
C ARG A 353 -1.17 58.81 1.50
N LYS A 354 -2.08 59.61 0.95
CA LYS A 354 -2.45 60.91 1.55
C LYS A 354 -3.66 60.71 2.45
N SER A 355 -3.53 61.18 3.69
CA SER A 355 -4.59 61.30 4.69
C SER A 355 -5.53 62.46 4.37
N SER A 356 -6.81 62.37 4.79
CA SER A 356 -7.47 63.32 5.73
C SER A 356 -9.02 63.24 5.66
N THR A 357 -9.62 62.52 6.62
CA THR A 357 -10.88 62.81 7.39
C THR A 357 -12.16 63.31 6.66
N PRO A 358 -13.30 63.60 7.34
CA PRO A 358 -14.43 62.65 7.46
C PRO A 358 -15.80 63.23 7.00
N ALA A 359 -16.83 62.38 6.90
CA ALA A 359 -18.28 62.65 7.07
C ALA A 359 -19.19 62.03 5.99
N THR A 360 -20.13 61.19 6.44
CA THR A 360 -21.46 60.94 5.85
C THR A 360 -22.33 62.22 5.89
N PRO A 361 -23.54 62.33 5.27
CA PRO A 361 -24.35 61.37 4.50
C PRO A 361 -24.92 61.93 3.16
N SER A 362 -25.46 61.08 2.28
CA SER A 362 -26.74 61.31 1.56
C SER A 362 -26.93 60.32 0.39
N THR A 363 -28.01 59.55 0.45
CA THR A 363 -28.70 58.99 -0.73
C THR A 363 -29.52 60.09 -1.40
N PRO A 364 -29.67 60.08 -2.74
CA PRO A 364 -30.94 59.56 -3.29
C PRO A 364 -30.82 58.81 -4.65
N THR A 365 -31.65 57.77 -4.76
CA THR A 365 -32.36 57.24 -5.94
C THR A 365 -31.90 57.58 -7.37
N GLY A 366 -31.69 56.54 -8.19
CA GLY A 366 -31.73 56.64 -9.65
C GLY A 366 -31.64 55.28 -10.35
N TYR A 367 -32.76 54.80 -10.89
CA TYR A 367 -32.85 53.66 -11.80
C TYR A 367 -31.97 53.88 -13.05
N GLY A 368 -31.16 52.90 -13.42
CA GLY A 368 -30.44 52.86 -14.70
C GLY A 368 -29.92 51.45 -14.99
N PRO A 369 -30.05 50.92 -16.22
CA PRO A 369 -29.64 49.56 -16.56
C PRO A 369 -28.10 49.43 -16.53
N PRO A 370 -27.55 48.24 -16.20
CA PRO A 370 -26.11 48.03 -16.28
C PRO A 370 -25.64 48.10 -17.74
N PRO A 371 -24.48 48.73 -18.03
CA PRO A 371 -23.99 48.86 -19.39
C PRO A 371 -23.50 47.54 -19.96
N ALA A 372 -23.89 47.30 -21.21
CA ALA A 372 -23.64 46.10 -21.99
C ALA A 372 -22.18 46.03 -22.51
N TRP A 373 -21.27 45.44 -21.72
CA TRP A 373 -20.00 44.91 -22.24
C TRP A 373 -19.61 43.55 -21.65
N ALA A 374 -20.55 42.85 -21.01
CA ALA A 374 -20.35 41.49 -20.51
C ALA A 374 -20.69 40.43 -21.57
N TYR A 375 -20.01 40.43 -22.72
CA TYR A 375 -19.96 39.28 -23.64
C TYR A 375 -18.62 39.28 -24.39
N MET A 376 -17.58 38.75 -23.74
CA MET A 376 -16.51 38.07 -24.49
C MET A 376 -16.65 36.56 -24.23
N PRO A 377 -16.81 35.73 -25.26
CA PRO A 377 -16.82 34.29 -25.09
C PRO A 377 -15.42 33.81 -24.68
N SER A 378 -15.38 32.91 -23.69
CA SER A 378 -14.16 32.18 -23.33
C SER A 378 -13.69 31.34 -24.53
N PRO A 379 -12.39 31.30 -24.85
CA PRO A 379 -11.89 30.44 -25.92
C PRO A 379 -12.11 28.98 -25.54
N GLN A 380 -12.91 28.27 -26.34
CA GLN A 380 -12.99 26.82 -26.30
C GLN A 380 -11.64 26.25 -26.75
N VAL A 381 -10.88 25.70 -25.80
CA VAL A 381 -9.72 24.86 -26.10
C VAL A 381 -10.26 23.50 -26.54
N ARG A 382 -10.06 23.22 -27.81
CA ARG A 382 -10.29 21.93 -28.47
C ARG A 382 -9.33 20.92 -27.86
N ASN A 383 -9.86 19.88 -27.22
CA ASN A 383 -9.09 18.89 -26.47
C ASN A 383 -8.83 17.66 -27.36
N ASP A 384 -7.82 17.76 -28.23
CA ASP A 384 -7.25 16.62 -28.96
C ASP A 384 -5.80 16.45 -28.50
N GLY A 385 -5.52 15.37 -27.77
CA GLY A 385 -4.15 14.93 -27.46
C GLY A 385 -3.73 15.04 -25.99
N ILE A 386 -3.75 13.89 -25.30
CA ILE A 386 -2.85 13.44 -24.21
C ILE A 386 -2.31 14.58 -23.32
N ASN A 387 -3.01 14.85 -22.21
CA ASN A 387 -2.52 15.76 -21.17
C ASN A 387 -2.63 15.12 -19.78
N THR A 388 -1.48 14.86 -19.16
CA THR A 388 -1.29 14.33 -17.80
C THR A 388 -1.27 15.44 -16.73
N SER A 389 -1.90 16.59 -16.98
CA SER A 389 -1.96 17.69 -16.01
C SER A 389 -3.16 17.57 -15.06
N ILE A 390 -2.96 16.95 -13.89
CA ILE A 390 -3.96 16.92 -12.81
C ILE A 390 -3.86 18.23 -12.02
N ASN A 391 -4.76 19.17 -12.27
CA ASN A 391 -5.06 20.25 -11.33
C ASN A 391 -6.40 19.95 -10.65
N VAL A 392 -6.35 19.21 -9.54
CA VAL A 392 -7.52 18.97 -8.68
C VAL A 392 -7.19 19.53 -7.30
N PRO A 393 -7.96 20.51 -6.78
CA PRO A 393 -7.77 20.98 -5.41
C PRO A 393 -8.06 19.83 -4.43
N ALA A 394 -7.26 19.76 -3.35
CA ALA A 394 -7.45 18.78 -2.29
C ALA A 394 -8.90 18.84 -1.74
N PRO A 395 -9.50 17.70 -1.38
CA PRO A 395 -10.83 17.70 -0.79
C PRO A 395 -10.80 18.46 0.54
N ALA A 396 -11.79 19.34 0.74
CA ALA A 396 -11.95 20.06 1.99
C ALA A 396 -12.18 19.06 3.13
N VAL A 397 -11.39 19.17 4.20
CA VAL A 397 -11.56 18.42 5.44
C VAL A 397 -12.90 18.87 6.06
N GLN A 398 -13.96 18.10 5.85
CA GLN A 398 -15.23 18.34 6.53
C GLN A 398 -15.12 17.82 7.98
N SER A 399 -15.20 18.78 8.90
CA SER A 399 -15.23 18.59 10.35
C SER A 399 -16.37 17.67 10.78
N ILE A 400 -16.09 16.80 11.75
CA ILE A 400 -16.88 15.63 12.20
C ILE A 400 -18.08 16.02 13.08
N TYR A 401 -18.61 17.24 12.97
CA TYR A 401 -19.80 17.65 13.70
C TYR A 401 -20.81 18.33 12.80
N SER A 402 -21.84 17.57 12.39
CA SER A 402 -23.08 18.11 11.83
C SER A 402 -24.24 17.26 12.33
N ALA A 403 -25.15 17.92 13.04
CA ALA A 403 -26.35 17.38 13.66
C ALA A 403 -27.38 16.89 12.63
N PRO A 404 -28.28 15.96 13.00
CA PRO A 404 -29.14 15.27 12.04
C PRO A 404 -30.28 16.17 11.54
N SER A 405 -30.42 16.31 10.22
CA SER A 405 -31.61 16.88 9.59
C SER A 405 -32.56 15.78 9.11
N SER A 406 -33.78 15.82 9.64
CA SER A 406 -34.92 15.00 9.27
C SER A 406 -35.32 15.15 7.79
N ALA A 407 -35.42 14.04 7.05
CA ALA A 407 -36.14 13.99 5.78
C ALA A 407 -36.93 12.69 5.63
N LYS A 408 -38.15 12.86 5.12
CA LYS A 408 -39.31 11.96 5.14
C LYS A 408 -39.13 10.72 4.26
N VAL A 409 -39.49 9.56 4.82
CA VAL A 409 -39.69 8.29 4.10
C VAL A 409 -41.08 8.30 3.44
N LYS A 410 -41.14 8.05 2.13
CA LYS A 410 -42.38 7.65 1.43
C LYS A 410 -42.40 6.13 1.32
N SER A 411 -43.50 5.56 1.81
CA SER A 411 -43.87 4.16 1.83
C SER A 411 -44.21 3.59 0.45
N ALA A 412 -43.76 2.38 0.16
CA ALA A 412 -44.41 1.47 -0.79
C ALA A 412 -44.32 0.02 -0.27
N VAL A 413 -45.44 -0.39 0.34
CA VAL A 413 -46.13 -1.69 0.39
C VAL A 413 -45.31 -2.99 0.33
N ALA A 414 -45.54 -3.79 1.37
CA ALA A 414 -45.14 -5.17 1.60
C ALA A 414 -45.94 -6.19 0.77
N GLY A 415 -45.31 -7.33 0.48
CA GLY A 415 -45.95 -8.59 0.12
C GLY A 415 -45.13 -9.72 0.74
N GLU A 416 -45.80 -10.46 1.62
CA GLU A 416 -45.34 -11.62 2.40
C GLU A 416 -44.94 -12.81 1.50
N ASP A 417 -43.95 -13.61 1.90
CA ASP A 417 -44.18 -15.03 2.21
C ASP A 417 -43.06 -15.63 3.07
N ALA A 418 -43.43 -16.59 3.90
CA ALA A 418 -42.64 -17.22 4.94
C ALA A 418 -42.35 -18.70 4.62
N GLY A 419 -41.28 -19.24 5.23
CA GLY A 419 -40.99 -20.69 5.32
C GLY A 419 -40.25 -21.26 4.10
N GLU A 420 -39.21 -22.09 4.18
CA GLU A 420 -38.64 -22.93 5.25
C GLU A 420 -37.20 -23.32 4.82
N PRO A 421 -36.37 -23.87 5.73
CA PRO A 421 -34.98 -24.27 5.47
C PRO A 421 -34.88 -25.73 5.01
N MET A 422 -33.85 -26.10 4.23
CA MET A 422 -33.34 -27.49 4.06
C MET A 422 -32.12 -27.46 3.13
N ASP A 423 -31.13 -28.33 3.17
CA ASP A 423 -30.70 -29.41 4.06
C ASP A 423 -29.28 -29.77 3.54
N LEU A 424 -28.36 -30.14 4.41
CA LEU A 424 -27.00 -30.57 4.05
C LEU A 424 -26.88 -32.06 4.31
N SER A 425 -27.18 -32.84 3.28
CA SER A 425 -26.72 -34.23 3.14
C SER A 425 -25.62 -34.32 2.09
#